data_AF-A0A445MG65-F1
#
_entry.id   AF-A0A445MG65-F1
#
_cell.length_a   1.000
_cell.length_b   1.000
_cell.length_c   1.000
_cell.angle_alpha   90.00
_cell.angle_beta   90.00
_cell.angle_gamma   90.00
#
_symmetry.space_group_name_H-M   'P 1'
#
loop_
_entity.id
_entity.type
_entity.pdbx_description
1 polymer ?
#
loop_
_entity_poly.entity_id
_entity_poly.type
_entity_poly.pdbx_seq_one_letter_code
_entity_poly.pdbx_strand_id
1 'polypeptide(L)'
;MVLPPKVVYPTLQVEFYEESSSVDRLRENLDLLEERRVTAHLQTLKYKKVVARLYNRKGKLAPNSEGPYRVESMAREGTYTPVMVEGNVSYKCPASQ
;
A
#
# COMPACT_ATOMS: atom_id res chain seq x y z
N MET A 1 -32.63 14.42 -61.12
CA MET A 1 -32.76 13.59 -59.90
C MET A 1 -32.88 14.52 -58.71
N VAL A 2 -34.00 14.46 -57.99
CA VAL A 2 -34.18 15.19 -56.72
C VAL A 2 -33.73 14.24 -55.60
N LEU A 3 -32.76 14.66 -54.79
CA LEU A 3 -32.31 13.89 -53.63
C LEU A 3 -33.21 14.25 -52.43
N PRO A 4 -33.76 13.27 -51.69
CA PRO A 4 -34.58 13.58 -50.53
C PRO A 4 -33.75 14.25 -49.41
N PRO A 5 -34.35 15.19 -48.66
CA PRO A 5 -33.68 15.85 -47.56
C PRO A 5 -33.36 14.86 -46.44
N LYS A 6 -32.20 15.06 -45.78
CA LYS A 6 -31.84 14.33 -44.56
C LYS A 6 -32.81 14.72 -43.44
N VAL A 7 -33.75 13.83 -43.15
CA VAL A 7 -34.60 13.89 -41.97
C VAL A 7 -33.89 13.19 -40.82
N VAL A 8 -33.58 13.94 -39.77
CA VAL A 8 -33.07 13.40 -38.50
C VAL A 8 -34.30 13.10 -37.64
N TYR A 9 -34.52 11.83 -37.29
CA TYR A 9 -35.56 11.43 -36.36
C TYR A 9 -34.94 11.34 -34.96
N PRO A 10 -35.31 12.21 -34.01
CA PRO A 10 -34.86 12.05 -32.64
C PRO A 10 -35.37 10.70 -32.11
N THR A 11 -34.53 9.97 -31.39
CA THR A 11 -34.97 8.75 -30.71
C THR A 11 -35.82 9.13 -29.50
N LEU A 12 -36.69 8.23 -29.05
CA LEU A 12 -37.51 8.46 -27.84
C LEU A 12 -36.65 8.84 -26.61
N GLN A 13 -35.38 8.42 -26.57
CA GLN A 13 -34.40 8.82 -25.55
C GLN A 13 -34.07 10.31 -25.57
N VAL A 14 -34.10 10.94 -26.75
CA VAL A 14 -33.86 12.38 -26.95
C VAL A 14 -35.13 13.18 -26.69
N GLU A 15 -36.30 12.66 -27.07
CA GLU A 15 -37.58 13.35 -26.86
C GLU A 15 -37.99 13.44 -25.38
N PHE A 16 -37.63 12.44 -24.56
CA PHE A 16 -37.92 12.40 -23.13
C PHE A 16 -36.68 12.63 -22.25
N TYR A 17 -35.63 13.25 -22.79
CA TYR A 17 -34.39 13.48 -22.05
C TYR A 17 -34.58 14.55 -20.96
N GLU A 18 -34.81 14.11 -19.73
CA GLU A 18 -34.86 14.98 -18.55
C GLU A 18 -33.46 15.12 -17.94
N GLU A 19 -32.71 16.10 -18.44
CA GLU A 19 -31.31 16.38 -18.09
C GLU A 19 -31.11 16.55 -16.58
N SER A 20 -32.05 17.21 -15.89
CA SER A 20 -32.05 17.42 -14.44
C SER A 20 -31.96 16.09 -13.67
N SER A 21 -32.79 15.10 -14.03
CA SER A 21 -32.79 13.79 -13.37
C SER A 21 -31.48 13.01 -13.56
N SER A 22 -30.81 13.18 -14.71
CA SER A 22 -29.51 12.58 -15.00
C SER A 22 -28.39 13.25 -14.22
N VAL A 23 -28.41 14.58 -14.15
CA VAL A 23 -27.42 15.38 -13.40
C VAL A 23 -27.56 15.14 -11.89
N ASP A 24 -28.78 15.09 -11.36
CA ASP A 24 -29.04 14.81 -9.95
C ASP A 24 -28.53 13.42 -9.55
N ARG A 25 -28.82 12.39 -10.36
CA ARG A 25 -28.29 11.05 -10.16
C ARG A 25 -26.76 11.00 -10.24
N LEU A 26 -26.15 11.75 -11.16
CA LEU A 26 -24.69 11.83 -11.26
C LEU A 26 -24.10 12.48 -9.99
N ARG A 27 -24.73 13.53 -9.48
CA ARG A 27 -24.32 14.24 -8.28
C ARG A 27 -24.37 13.34 -7.04
N GLU A 28 -25.44 12.58 -6.85
CA GLU A 28 -25.56 11.59 -5.77
C GLU A 28 -24.46 10.53 -5.83
N ASN A 29 -24.15 10.02 -7.03
CA ASN A 29 -23.09 9.02 -7.19
C ASN A 29 -21.70 9.57 -6.83
N LEU A 30 -21.42 10.83 -7.20
CA LEU A 30 -20.17 11.49 -6.85
C LEU A 30 -20.05 11.69 -5.33
N ASP A 31 -21.12 12.10 -4.66
CA ASP A 31 -21.17 12.27 -3.21
C ASP A 31 -20.86 10.94 -2.47
N LEU A 32 -21.52 9.85 -2.88
CA LEU A 32 -21.26 8.51 -2.33
C LEU A 32 -19.81 8.04 -2.57
N LEU A 33 -19.22 8.38 -3.71
CA LEU A 33 -17.82 8.06 -4.01
C LEU A 33 -16.86 8.84 -3.10
N GLU A 34 -17.14 10.11 -2.86
CA GLU A 34 -16.37 10.95 -1.93
C GLU A 34 -16.46 10.41 -0.50
N GLU A 35 -17.66 10.06 -0.02
CA GLU A 35 -17.87 9.46 1.31
C GLU A 35 -17.07 8.16 1.48
N ARG A 36 -17.09 7.28 0.47
CA ARG A 36 -16.31 6.04 0.47
C ARG A 36 -14.81 6.28 0.46
N ARG A 37 -14.33 7.29 -0.27
CA ARG A 37 -12.91 7.68 -0.29
C ARG A 37 -12.49 8.18 1.10
N VAL A 38 -13.26 9.07 1.72
CA VAL A 38 -12.99 9.58 3.07
C VAL A 38 -12.94 8.44 4.08
N THR A 39 -13.89 7.52 4.02
CA THR A 39 -13.95 6.35 4.90
C THR A 39 -12.73 5.43 4.72
N ALA A 40 -12.35 5.11 3.48
CA ALA A 40 -11.15 4.31 3.19
C ALA A 40 -9.86 4.99 3.66
N HIS A 41 -9.77 6.31 3.50
CA HIS A 41 -8.65 7.10 4.01
C HIS A 41 -8.57 7.06 5.53
N LEU A 42 -9.69 7.23 6.23
CA LEU A 42 -9.75 7.16 7.69
C LEU A 42 -9.36 5.75 8.19
N GLN A 43 -9.86 4.70 7.56
CA GLN A 43 -9.51 3.32 7.89
C GLN A 43 -8.01 3.06 7.70
N THR A 44 -7.43 3.56 6.61
CA THR A 44 -5.99 3.46 6.33
C THR A 44 -5.17 4.17 7.41
N LEU A 45 -5.54 5.40 7.79
CA LEU A 45 -4.87 6.16 8.84
C LEU A 45 -4.97 5.45 10.20
N LYS A 46 -6.14 4.90 10.52
CA LYS A 46 -6.35 4.09 11.74
C LYS A 46 -5.42 2.88 11.78
N TYR A 47 -5.36 2.11 10.69
CA TYR A 47 -4.47 0.95 10.59
C TYR A 47 -3.00 1.36 10.73
N LYS A 48 -2.55 2.35 9.97
CA LYS A 48 -1.17 2.87 10.05
C LYS A 48 -0.80 3.30 11.46
N LYS A 49 -1.71 3.98 12.18
CA LYS A 49 -1.50 4.39 13.58
C LYS A 49 -1.35 3.20 14.52
N VAL A 50 -2.15 2.15 14.36
CA VAL A 50 -2.03 0.92 15.16
C VAL A 50 -0.69 0.24 14.90
N VAL A 51 -0.32 0.08 13.63
CA VAL A 51 0.95 -0.53 13.22
C VAL A 51 2.16 0.27 13.77
N ALA A 52 2.15 1.60 13.63
CA ALA A 52 3.20 2.45 14.17
C ALA A 52 3.32 2.33 15.70
N ARG A 53 2.20 2.25 16.43
CA ARG A 53 2.22 2.01 17.89
C ARG A 53 2.83 0.65 18.25
N LEU A 54 2.52 -0.39 17.49
CA LEU A 54 3.09 -1.72 17.71
C LEU A 54 4.61 -1.73 17.47
N TYR A 55 5.09 -1.12 16.38
CA TYR A 55 6.52 -0.99 16.12
C TYR A 55 7.22 -0.13 17.17
N ASN A 56 6.65 1.01 17.56
CA ASN A 56 7.23 1.86 18.61
C ASN A 56 7.26 1.16 19.97
N ARG A 57 6.26 0.35 20.30
CA ARG A 57 6.26 -0.49 21.51
C ARG A 57 7.34 -1.57 21.44
N LYS A 58 7.51 -2.21 20.27
CA LYS A 58 8.57 -3.20 20.05
C LYS A 58 9.96 -2.56 20.12
N GLY A 59 10.17 -1.39 19.51
CA GLY A 59 11.44 -0.65 19.57
C GLY A 59 11.76 -0.11 20.97
N LYS A 60 10.75 0.21 21.79
CA LYS A 60 10.94 0.54 23.22
C LYS A 60 11.14 -0.68 24.13
N LEU A 61 10.87 -1.89 23.64
CA LEU A 61 11.06 -3.17 24.36
C LEU A 61 12.19 -4.02 23.77
N ALA A 62 12.89 -3.55 22.74
CA ALA A 62 14.06 -4.20 22.17
C ALA A 62 15.28 -3.38 22.56
N PRO A 63 16.11 -3.84 23.53
CA PRO A 63 17.34 -3.14 23.91
C PRO A 63 18.38 -3.03 22.78
N ASN A 64 18.17 -3.67 21.62
CA ASN A 64 19.18 -3.87 20.58
C ASN A 64 18.54 -4.44 19.30
N SER A 65 17.91 -3.61 18.47
CA SER A 65 17.50 -4.05 17.11
C SER A 65 18.67 -4.22 16.14
N GLU A 66 19.87 -3.78 16.54
CA GLU A 66 21.13 -4.25 15.98
C GLU A 66 21.50 -5.50 16.78
N GLY A 67 21.36 -6.68 16.16
CA GLY A 67 21.76 -7.95 16.79
C GLY A 67 23.23 -7.91 17.27
N PRO A 68 23.66 -8.87 18.11
CA PRO A 68 24.96 -8.88 18.81
C PRO A 68 26.16 -9.17 17.90
N TYR A 69 26.10 -8.82 16.62
CA TYR A 69 27.11 -9.10 15.63
C TYR A 69 28.01 -7.87 15.44
N ARG A 70 29.24 -7.95 15.92
CA ARG A 70 30.33 -7.07 15.49
C ARG A 70 31.16 -7.77 14.44
N VAL A 71 31.42 -7.07 13.32
CA VAL A 71 32.34 -7.54 12.27
C VAL A 71 33.74 -7.10 12.67
N GLU A 72 34.60 -8.02 13.09
CA GLU A 72 35.92 -7.68 13.63
C GLU A 72 37.12 -7.91 12.70
N SER A 73 37.02 -8.68 11.61
CA SER A 73 38.08 -8.70 10.56
C SER A 73 37.67 -9.37 9.25
N MET A 74 38.40 -9.04 8.17
CA MET A 74 38.34 -9.75 6.88
C MET A 74 39.42 -10.83 6.84
N ALA A 75 39.02 -12.10 6.72
CA ALA A 75 39.95 -13.23 6.58
C ALA A 75 40.58 -13.32 5.16
N ARG A 76 39.94 -12.69 4.17
CA ARG A 76 40.39 -12.33 2.81
C ARG A 76 39.22 -11.59 2.14
N GLU A 77 39.49 -10.80 1.10
CA GLU A 77 38.48 -10.00 0.37
C GLU A 77 37.21 -10.84 0.09
N GLY A 78 36.11 -10.51 0.78
CA GLY A 78 34.78 -11.11 0.55
C GLY A 78 34.27 -12.13 1.56
N THR A 79 35.02 -12.53 2.61
CA THR A 79 34.51 -13.46 3.64
C THR A 79 34.47 -12.81 5.03
N TYR A 80 33.26 -12.54 5.52
CA TYR A 80 33.00 -11.99 6.85
C TYR A 80 32.58 -13.12 7.80
N THR A 81 33.31 -13.32 8.91
CA THR A 81 32.90 -14.21 9.99
C THR A 81 32.24 -13.40 11.11
N PRO A 82 30.91 -13.49 11.30
CA PRO A 82 30.27 -12.86 12.45
C PRO A 82 30.66 -13.62 13.72
N VAL A 83 31.14 -12.90 14.74
CA VAL A 83 31.42 -13.47 16.06
C VAL A 83 30.33 -12.98 17.02
N MET A 84 29.65 -13.93 17.67
CA MET A 84 28.69 -13.66 18.75
C MET A 84 29.47 -13.40 20.03
N VAL A 85 29.33 -12.21 20.61
CA VAL A 85 29.90 -11.89 21.93
C VAL A 85 28.97 -12.40 23.04
N GLU A 86 28.81 -13.70 23.16
CA GLU A 86 28.32 -14.33 24.38
C GLU A 86 29.30 -15.41 24.83
N GLY A 87 29.55 -15.45 26.13
CA GLY A 87 30.67 -16.14 26.76
C GLY A 87 30.95 -17.54 26.23
N ASN A 88 32.19 -17.73 25.82
CA ASN A 88 32.96 -18.98 25.89
C ASN A 88 32.29 -20.27 25.40
N VAL A 89 31.73 -20.33 24.19
CA VAL A 89 31.67 -21.60 23.44
C VAL A 89 31.84 -21.36 21.94
N SER A 90 32.98 -21.82 21.40
CA SER A 90 33.28 -21.77 19.96
C SER A 90 32.80 -23.07 19.29
N TYR A 91 31.71 -23.03 18.54
CA TYR A 91 31.34 -24.11 17.63
C TYR A 91 31.93 -23.86 16.24
N LYS A 92 32.86 -24.72 15.80
CA LYS A 92 33.35 -24.73 14.41
C LYS A 92 32.43 -25.61 13.56
N CYS A 93 31.70 -25.02 12.61
CA CYS A 93 31.03 -25.79 11.57
C CYS A 93 32.09 -26.49 10.69
N PRO A 94 32.03 -27.81 10.50
CA PRO A 94 32.92 -28.49 9.57
C PRO A 94 32.53 -28.10 8.14
N ALA A 95 33.55 -27.78 7.33
CA ALA A 95 33.38 -27.52 5.91
C ALA A 95 32.81 -28.77 5.24
N SER A 96 31.69 -28.60 4.55
CA SER A 96 31.14 -29.59 3.62
C SER A 96 32.21 -29.89 2.57
N GLN A 97 32.57 -31.18 2.44
CA GLN A 97 33.41 -31.68 1.34
C GLN A 97 32.68 -31.53 0.00
#